data_AF-A0A9E8MW86-F1
#
_entry.id   AF-A0A9E8MW86-F1
#
_cell.length_a   1.000
_cell.length_b   1.000
_cell.length_c   1.000
_cell.angle_alpha   90.00
_cell.angle_beta   90.00
_cell.angle_gamma   90.00
#
_symmetry.space_group_name_H-M   'P 1'
#
loop_
_entity.id
_entity.type
_entity.pdbx_description
1 polymer ?
#
loop_
_entity_poly.entity_id
_entity_poly.type
_entity_poly.pdbx_seq_one_letter_code
_entity_poly.pdbx_strand_id
1 'polypeptide(L)'
;MNIDLRNINSDFESAILKIKKAYNFKTNTQALEHACTRYLEIVLKFEKESHEHTQRTLQYYDLLDQVENYFEVKEKLKSRVKQK
;
A
#
# COMPACT_ATOMS: atom_id res chain seq x y z
N MET A 1 26.91 5.56 20.51
CA MET A 1 26.00 6.60 21.05
C MET A 1 24.74 5.89 21.56
N ASN A 2 24.20 6.29 22.71
CA ASN A 2 22.94 5.74 23.24
C ASN A 2 22.00 6.91 23.53
N ILE A 3 20.84 6.93 22.88
CA ILE A 3 19.83 7.95 23.15
C ILE A 3 19.19 7.72 24.52
N ASP A 4 19.01 8.82 25.25
CA ASP A 4 18.18 8.83 26.45
C ASP A 4 16.72 9.00 26.01
N LEU A 5 15.86 8.09 26.47
CA LEU A 5 14.43 8.10 26.17
C LEU A 5 13.61 8.68 27.32
N ARG A 6 14.24 8.93 28.48
CA ARG A 6 13.58 9.48 29.66
C ARG A 6 13.11 10.90 29.33
N ASN A 7 11.82 11.17 29.55
CA ASN A 7 11.09 12.40 29.19
C ASN A 7 10.55 12.46 27.74
N ILE A 8 10.61 11.36 26.99
CA ILE A 8 9.74 11.18 25.81
C ILE A 8 8.38 10.63 26.27
N ASN A 9 7.38 10.63 25.38
CA ASN A 9 6.13 9.90 25.56
C ASN A 9 6.41 8.46 26.07
N SER A 10 5.73 8.06 27.16
CA SER A 10 5.92 6.78 27.84
C SER A 10 5.62 5.57 26.97
N ASP A 11 4.68 5.69 26.03
CA ASP A 11 4.30 4.62 25.11
C ASP A 11 5.41 4.40 24.08
N PHE A 12 6.02 5.48 23.61
CA PHE A 12 7.15 5.43 22.70
C PHE A 12 8.37 4.79 23.37
N GLU A 13 8.73 5.23 24.58
CA GLU A 13 9.83 4.61 25.34
C GLU A 13 9.58 3.11 25.55
N SER A 14 8.37 2.74 25.97
CA SER A 14 7.97 1.34 26.16
C SER A 14 8.08 0.53 24.87
N ALA A 15 7.71 1.10 23.72
CA ALA A 15 7.83 0.44 22.42
C ALA A 15 9.30 0.19 22.03
N ILE A 16 10.17 1.20 22.19
CA ILE A 16 11.60 1.05 21.86
C ILE A 16 12.28 0.04 22.79
N LEU A 17 11.94 0.02 24.08
CA LEU A 17 12.48 -0.98 25.01
C LEU A 17 12.02 -2.41 24.68
N LYS A 18 10.77 -2.58 24.23
CA LYS A 18 10.27 -3.89 23.75
C LYS A 18 11.05 -4.35 22.52
N ILE A 19 11.27 -3.48 21.54
CA ILE A 19 12.07 -3.78 20.34
C ILE A 19 13.50 -4.13 20.73
N LYS A 20 14.12 -3.31 21.58
CA LYS A 20 15.47 -3.55 22.10
C LYS A 20 15.62 -4.94 22.69
N LYS A 21 14.65 -5.36 23.51
CA LYS A 21 14.64 -6.69 24.13
C LYS A 21 14.39 -7.79 23.10
N ALA A 22 13.43 -7.62 22.19
CA ALA A 22 13.06 -8.63 21.20
C ALA A 22 14.19 -8.96 20.22
N TYR A 23 14.96 -7.94 19.81
CA TYR A 23 16.05 -8.07 18.84
C TYR A 23 17.44 -8.06 19.48
N ASN A 24 17.51 -8.11 20.82
CA ASN A 24 18.74 -8.10 21.60
C ASN A 24 19.71 -6.96 21.24
N PHE A 25 19.17 -5.75 21.04
CA PHE A 25 19.98 -4.57 20.75
C PHE A 25 20.71 -4.05 21.99
N LYS A 26 21.96 -3.60 21.81
CA LYS A 26 22.79 -3.10 22.92
C LYS A 26 22.38 -1.69 23.32
N THR A 27 21.97 -0.86 22.37
CA THR A 27 21.59 0.54 22.61
C THR A 27 20.14 0.81 22.21
N ASN A 28 19.56 1.84 22.82
CA ASN A 28 18.25 2.36 22.43
C ASN A 28 18.30 2.94 21.01
N THR A 29 19.46 3.47 20.60
CA THR A 29 19.70 3.97 19.24
C THR A 29 19.52 2.87 18.20
N GLN A 30 20.11 1.69 18.41
CA GLN A 30 19.94 0.55 17.50
C GLN A 30 18.49 0.10 17.40
N ALA A 31 17.79 0.06 18.53
CA ALA A 31 16.37 -0.30 18.56
C ALA A 31 15.50 0.74 17.83
N LEU A 32 15.82 2.03 17.97
CA LEU A 32 15.14 3.10 17.25
C LEU A 32 15.43 3.06 15.75
N GLU A 33 16.69 2.89 15.35
CA GLU A 33 17.08 2.72 13.95
C GLU A 33 16.32 1.55 13.31
N HIS A 34 16.25 0.42 14.00
CA HIS A 34 15.47 -0.72 13.54
C HIS A 34 13.98 -0.39 13.39
N ALA A 35 13.38 0.30 14.37
CA ALA A 35 11.98 0.71 14.30
C ALA A 35 11.70 1.64 13.11
N CYS A 36 12.56 2.63 12.90
CA CYS A 36 12.45 3.58 11.79
C CYS A 36 12.61 2.91 10.43
N THR A 37 13.62 2.06 10.26
CA THR A 37 13.82 1.30 9.01
C THR A 37 12.62 0.41 8.74
N ARG A 38 12.12 -0.29 9.76
CA ARG A 38 10.98 -1.18 9.59
C ARG A 38 9.70 -0.43 9.21
N TYR A 39 9.47 0.73 9.81
CA TYR A 39 8.36 1.60 9.43
C TYR A 39 8.47 2.04 7.97
N LEU A 40 9.65 2.50 7.54
CA LEU A 40 9.89 2.93 6.17
C LEU A 40 9.65 1.80 5.15
N GLU A 41 10.13 0.59 5.44
CA GLU A 41 9.88 -0.60 4.62
C GLU A 41 8.38 -0.88 4.47
N ILE A 42 7.62 -0.77 5.55
CA ILE A 42 6.17 -0.99 5.55
C ILE A 42 5.47 0.09 4.71
N VAL A 43 5.83 1.36 4.89
CA VAL A 43 5.27 2.47 4.11
C VAL A 43 5.53 2.28 2.62
N LEU A 44 6.77 2.01 2.23
CA LEU A 44 7.14 1.79 0.82
C LEU A 44 6.40 0.60 0.21
N LYS A 45 6.20 -0.46 1.00
CA LYS A 45 5.40 -1.61 0.57
C LYS A 45 3.94 -1.22 0.33
N PHE A 46 3.32 -0.49 1.27
CA PHE A 46 1.93 -0.03 1.12
C PHE A 46 1.76 0.92 -0.07
N GLU A 47 2.70 1.83 -0.30
CA GLU A 47 2.68 2.72 -1.46
C GLU A 47 2.71 1.94 -2.77
N LYS A 48 3.57 0.92 -2.86
CA LYS A 48 3.65 0.04 -4.03
C LYS A 48 2.34 -0.73 -4.24
N GLU A 49 1.81 -1.35 -3.20
CA GLU A 49 0.56 -2.12 -3.27
C GLU A 49 -0.63 -1.23 -3.66
N SER A 50 -0.71 -0.02 -3.10
CA SER A 50 -1.72 0.99 -3.45
C SER A 50 -1.64 1.40 -4.92
N HIS A 51 -0.42 1.64 -5.42
CA HIS A 51 -0.20 1.95 -6.83
C HIS A 51 -0.65 0.80 -7.74
N GLU A 52 -0.25 -0.44 -7.44
CA GLU A 52 -0.66 -1.62 -8.20
C GLU A 52 -2.17 -1.86 -8.18
N HIS A 53 -2.82 -1.58 -7.05
CA HIS A 53 -4.27 -1.69 -6.92
C HIS A 53 -4.99 -0.63 -7.76
N THR A 54 -4.47 0.60 -7.77
CA THR A 54 -4.97 1.70 -8.60
C THR A 54 -4.87 1.35 -10.09
N GLN A 55 -3.73 0.84 -10.54
CA GLN A 55 -3.53 0.43 -11.93
C GLN A 55 -4.49 -0.70 -12.34
N ARG A 56 -4.67 -1.71 -11.49
CA ARG A 56 -5.65 -2.79 -11.75
C ARG A 56 -7.08 -2.28 -11.82
N THR A 57 -7.42 -1.31 -10.98
CA THR A 57 -8.76 -0.68 -10.99
C THR A 57 -9.00 0.08 -12.28
N LEU A 58 -8.01 0.84 -12.76
CA LEU A 58 -8.11 1.53 -14.05
C LEU A 58 -8.25 0.54 -15.22
N GLN A 59 -7.46 -0.52 -15.25
CA GLN A 59 -7.58 -1.58 -16.26
C GLN A 59 -8.96 -2.25 -16.27
N TYR A 60 -9.58 -2.39 -15.09
CA TYR A 60 -10.92 -2.93 -14.99
C TYR A 60 -11.97 -1.99 -15.61
N TYR A 61 -11.86 -0.69 -15.35
CA TYR A 61 -12.73 0.30 -16.00
C TYR A 61 -12.54 0.32 -17.52
N ASP A 62 -11.30 0.27 -18.01
CA ASP A 62 -11.03 0.20 -19.46
C ASP A 62 -11.68 -1.04 -20.11
N LEU A 63 -11.69 -2.18 -19.41
CA LEU A 63 -12.34 -3.39 -19.88
C LEU A 63 -13.87 -3.26 -19.90
N LEU A 64 -14.46 -2.62 -18.89
CA LEU A 64 -15.91 -2.35 -18.86
C LEU A 64 -16.33 -1.48 -20.04
N ASP A 65 -15.59 -0.41 -20.33
CA ASP A 65 -15.85 0.47 -21.47
C ASP A 65 -15.79 -0.30 -22.80
N GLN A 66 -14.86 -1.23 -22.96
CA GLN A 66 -14.77 -2.09 -24.15
C GLN A 66 -15.98 -3.01 -24.29
N VAL A 67 -16.47 -3.58 -23.18
CA VAL A 67 -17.64 -4.45 -23.17
C VAL A 67 -18.91 -3.66 -23.52
N GLU A 68 -19.09 -2.47 -22.95
CA GLU A 68 -20.21 -1.57 -23.28
C GLU A 68 -20.21 -1.21 -24.77
N ASN A 69 -19.05 -0.81 -25.31
CA ASN A 69 -18.90 -0.50 -26.72
C ASN A 69 -19.23 -1.71 -27.61
N TYR A 70 -18.80 -2.92 -27.23
CA TYR A 70 -19.17 -4.14 -27.97
C TYR A 70 -20.69 -4.34 -28.04
N PHE A 71 -21.40 -4.13 -26.94
CA PHE A 71 -22.87 -4.24 -26.92
C PHE A 71 -23.53 -3.18 -27.80
N GLU A 72 -23.06 -1.93 -27.76
CA GLU A 72 -23.57 -0.88 -28.63
C GLU A 72 -23.39 -1.19 -30.12
N VAL A 73 -22.19 -1.64 -30.50
CA VAL A 73 -21.89 -2.01 -31.90
C VAL A 73 -22.76 -3.18 -32.33
N LYS A 74 -22.95 -4.19 -31.47
CA LYS A 74 -23.81 -5.35 -31.74
C LYS A 74 -25.27 -4.96 -31.99
N GLU A 75 -25.82 -4.04 -31.20
CA GLU A 75 -27.20 -3.57 -31.37
C GLU A 75 -27.36 -2.71 -32.65
N LYS A 76 -26.38 -1.84 -32.95
CA LYS A 76 -26.33 -1.11 -34.23
C LYS A 76 -26.26 -2.04 -35.44
N LEU A 77 -25.55 -3.17 -35.34
CA LEU A 77 -25.50 -4.16 -36.42
C LEU A 77 -26.83 -4.92 -36.58
N LYS A 78 -27.45 -5.36 -35.48
CA LYS A 78 -28.77 -6.03 -35.51
C LYS A 78 -29.85 -5.16 -36.15
N SER A 79 -29.90 -3.87 -35.83
CA SER A 79 -30.92 -2.96 -36.39
C SER A 79 -30.78 -2.79 -37.91
N ARG A 80 -29.55 -2.77 -38.43
CA ARG A 80 -29.27 -2.69 -39.88
C ARG A 80 -29.66 -3.97 -40.64
N VAL A 81 -29.54 -5.13 -40.01
CA VAL A 81 -29.98 -6.40 -40.61
C VAL A 81 -31.50 -6.50 -40.69
N LYS A 82 -32.23 -5.97 -39.70
CA LYS A 82 -33.71 -5.97 -39.71
C LYS A 82 -34.36 -5.01 -40.72
N GLN A 83 -33.59 -4.07 -41.28
CA GLN A 83 -34.08 -3.08 -42.26
C GLN A 83 -33.83 -3.49 -43.72
N LYS A 84 -33.17 -4.63 -43.96
CA LYS A 84 -32.99 -5.24 -45.28
C LYS A 84 -33.93 -6.42 -45.44
#